data_AF-A0A846ATX4-F1
#
_entry.id   AF-A0A846ATX4-F1
#
_cell.length_a   1.000
_cell.length_b   1.000
_cell.length_c   1.000
_cell.angle_alpha   90.00
_cell.angle_beta   90.00
_cell.angle_gamma   90.00
#
_symmetry.space_group_name_H-M   'P 1'
#
loop_
_entity.id
_entity.type
_entity.pdbx_description
1 polymer ?
#
loop_
_entity_poly.entity_id
_entity_poly.type
_entity_poly.pdbx_seq_one_letter_code
_entity_poly.pdbx_strand_id
1 'polypeptide(L)' 'MYSRDLELLVRQLKRQRCEIEYIRFYLEDTYQLDENTINQIFEKVGLTSAHDLNTGPSEAAKKQQDRANKFY' A
#
# COMPACT_ATOMS: atom_id res chain seq x y z
N MET A 1 -5.72 20.91 -13.41
CA MET A 1 -7.13 20.43 -13.34
C MET A 1 -7.25 18.98 -13.80
N TYR A 2 -6.39 18.08 -13.29
CA TYR A 2 -6.40 16.63 -13.62
C TYR A 2 -6.26 15.71 -12.39
N SER A 3 -5.98 16.29 -11.22
CA SER A 3 -5.65 15.52 -10.02
C SER A 3 -6.85 14.73 -9.48
N ARG A 4 -8.08 15.27 -9.61
CA ARG A 4 -9.28 14.64 -9.04
C ARG A 4 -9.66 13.34 -9.76
N ASP A 5 -9.52 13.29 -11.10
CA ASP A 5 -9.80 12.08 -11.89
C ASP A 5 -8.75 11.00 -11.64
N LEU A 6 -7.47 11.37 -11.52
CA LEU A 6 -6.40 10.45 -11.15
C LEU A 6 -6.62 9.86 -9.73
N GLU A 7 -7.05 10.69 -8.77
CA GLU A 7 -7.41 10.21 -7.44
C GLU A 7 -8.57 9.19 -7.46
N LEU A 8 -9.58 9.40 -8.31
CA LEU A 8 -10.70 8.47 -8.47
C LEU A 8 -10.24 7.16 -9.12
N LEU A 9 -9.40 7.23 -10.15
CA LEU A 9 -8.83 6.07 -10.83
C LEU A 9 -8.00 5.22 -9.86
N VAL A 10 -7.12 5.86 -9.08
CA VAL A 10 -6.30 5.16 -8.07
C VAL A 10 -7.16 4.52 -6.98
N ARG A 11 -8.24 5.19 -6.55
CA ARG A 11 -9.24 4.59 -5.62
C ARG A 11 -9.94 3.38 -6.23
N GLN A 12 -10.23 3.39 -7.53
CA GLN A 12 -10.87 2.27 -8.22
C GLN A 12 -9.92 1.07 -8.37
N LEU A 13 -8.66 1.32 -8.75
CA LEU A 13 -7.63 0.28 -8.82
C LEU A 13 -7.36 -0.33 -7.44
N LYS A 14 -7.35 0.49 -6.38
CA LYS A 14 -7.28 0.02 -4.99
C LYS A 14 -8.46 -0.89 -4.63
N ARG A 15 -9.68 -0.55 -5.06
CA ARG A 15 -10.88 -1.40 -4.83
C ARG A 15 -10.78 -2.75 -5.55
N GLN A 16 -10.10 -2.79 -6.70
CA GLN A 16 -9.81 -4.01 -7.44
C GLN A 16 -8.67 -4.84 -6.80
N ARG A 17 -8.10 -4.38 -5.67
CA ARG A 17 -6.97 -5.00 -4.97
C ARG A 17 -5.72 -5.15 -5.84
N CYS A 18 -5.50 -4.22 -6.76
CA CYS A 18 -4.23 -4.12 -7.46
C CYS A 18 -3.10 -3.79 -6.48
N GLU A 19 -1.92 -4.37 -6.71
CA GLU A 19 -0.73 -4.08 -5.93
C GLU A 19 -0.26 -2.64 -6.16
N ILE A 20 0.33 -2.04 -5.13
CA ILE A 20 0.76 -0.64 -5.16
C ILE A 20 1.84 -0.43 -6.24
N GLU A 21 2.76 -1.40 -6.39
CA GLU A 21 3.79 -1.38 -7.43
C GLU A 21 3.18 -1.40 -8.83
N TYR A 22 2.14 -2.22 -9.05
CA TYR A 22 1.43 -2.25 -10.33
C TYR A 22 0.72 -0.92 -10.62
N ILE A 23 0.04 -0.34 -9.62
CA ILE A 23 -0.63 0.97 -9.79
C ILE A 23 0.40 2.05 -10.12
N ARG A 24 1.57 2.03 -9.48
CA ARG A 24 2.67 2.96 -9.75
C ARG A 24 3.16 2.83 -11.19
N PHE A 25 3.51 1.60 -11.61
CA PHE A 25 3.97 1.33 -12.97
C PHE A 25 2.93 1.73 -14.02
N TYR A 26 1.65 1.44 -13.78
CA TYR A 26 0.57 1.80 -14.68
C TYR A 26 0.41 3.32 -14.85
N LEU A 27 0.53 4.08 -13.76
CA LEU A 27 0.45 5.54 -13.80
C LEU A 27 1.66 6.18 -14.50
N GLU A 28 2.84 5.60 -14.33
CA GLU A 28 4.07 6.04 -15.00
C GLU A 28 4.03 5.74 -16.50
N ASP A 29 3.69 4.51 -16.88
CA ASP A 29 3.68 4.08 -18.28
C ASP A 29 2.53 4.69 -19.09
N THR A 30 1.31 4.69 -18.52
CA THR A 30 0.10 5.13 -19.26
C THR A 30 -0.06 6.65 -19.27
N TYR A 31 0.25 7.31 -18.16
CA TYR A 31 -0.01 8.75 -17.98
C TYR A 31 1.26 9.60 -17.92
N GLN A 32 2.44 8.98 -18.03
CA GLN A 32 3.75 9.66 -17.99
C GLN A 32 3.89 10.58 -16.78
N LEU A 33 3.36 10.15 -15.65
CA LEU A 33 3.40 10.93 -14.41
C LEU A 33 4.77 10.80 -13.75
N ASP A 34 5.28 11.93 -13.27
CA ASP A 34 6.50 11.97 -12.46
C ASP A 34 6.28 11.26 -11.11
N GLU A 35 7.32 10.60 -10.60
CA GLU A 35 7.28 9.90 -9.31
C GLU A 35 6.78 10.79 -8.17
N ASN A 36 7.16 12.07 -8.17
CA ASN A 36 6.71 13.02 -7.15
C ASN A 36 5.19 13.22 -7.19
N THR A 37 4.61 13.23 -8.39
CA THR A 37 3.17 13.38 -8.59
C THR A 37 2.44 12.12 -8.14
N ILE A 38 2.96 10.94 -8.46
CA ILE A 38 2.39 9.66 -8.03
C ILE A 38 2.40 9.56 -6.49
N ASN A 39 3.52 9.93 -5.85
CA ASN A 39 3.63 9.93 -4.40
C ASN A 39 2.61 10.87 -3.74
N GLN A 40 2.40 12.07 -4.29
CA GLN A 40 1.36 12.99 -3.80
C GLN A 40 -0.06 12.44 -3.97
N ILE A 41 -0.35 11.72 -5.06
CA ILE A 41 -1.66 11.09 -5.28
C ILE A 41 -1.85 9.93 -4.30
N PHE A 42 -0.81 9.12 -4.07
CA PHE A 42 -0.87 8.02 -3.11
C PHE A 42 -1.07 8.52 -1.69
N GLU A 43 -0.44 9.63 -1.31
CA GLU A 43 -0.65 10.28 -0.01
C GLU A 43 -2.12 10.71 0.16
N LYS A 44 -2.69 11.38 -0.84
CA LYS A 44 -4.09 11.83 -0.82
C LYS A 44 -5.10 10.68 -0.80
N VAL A 45 -4.78 9.55 -1.43
CA VAL A 45 -5.66 8.37 -1.48
C VAL A 45 -5.46 7.45 -0.26
N GLY A 46 -4.47 7.73 0.59
CA GLY A 46 -4.13 6.86 1.73
C GLY A 46 -3.58 5.51 1.27
N LEU A 47 -2.76 5.54 0.22
CA LEU A 47 -1.96 4.43 -0.31
C LEU A 47 -0.50 4.56 0.10
N THR A 48 -0.18 5.45 1.06
CA THR A 48 1.16 5.58 1.62
C THR A 48 1.66 4.21 2.06
N SER A 49 2.70 3.71 1.38
CA SER A 49 3.48 2.54 1.76
C SER A 49 4.23 2.82 3.06
N ALA A 50 3.51 2.98 4.17
CA ALA A 50 4.06 2.71 5.49
C ALA A 50 4.04 1.19 5.79
N HIS A 51 3.45 0.37 4.90
CA HIS A 51 3.20 -1.04 5.16
C HIS A 51 4.22 -2.04 4.56
N ASP A 52 5.19 -1.62 3.74
CA ASP A 52 6.12 -2.58 3.10
C ASP A 52 7.61 -2.40 3.44
N LEU A 53 7.93 -1.57 4.44
CA LEU A 53 9.26 -1.63 5.10
C LEU A 53 9.25 -2.53 6.36
N ASN A 54 8.17 -3.29 6.59
CA ASN A 54 8.09 -4.25 7.71
C ASN A 54 7.42 -5.58 7.32
N THR A 55 7.58 -6.04 6.09
CA THR A 55 7.36 -7.46 5.76
C THR A 55 8.65 -8.25 5.97
N GLY A 56 9.22 -8.13 7.19
CA GLY A 56 9.76 -9.32 7.84
C GLY A 56 8.59 -10.04 8.51
N PRO A 57 8.53 -11.38 8.53
CA PRO A 57 7.42 -12.09 9.16
C PRO A 57 7.48 -11.89 10.66
N SER A 58 6.81 -10.86 11.20
CA SER A 58 6.80 -10.60 12.64
C SER A 58 5.54 -9.84 13.04
N GLU A 59 4.59 -10.57 13.61
CA GLU A 59 3.82 -10.21 14.83
C GLU A 59 2.56 -11.06 15.04
N ALA A 60 2.25 -12.02 14.16
CA ALA A 60 1.19 -13.00 14.43
C ALA A 60 1.63 -14.18 15.34
N ALA A 61 2.95 -14.35 15.61
CA ALA A 61 3.47 -15.57 16.24
C ALA A 61 3.79 -15.48 17.75
N LYS A 62 3.76 -14.31 18.38
CA LYS A 62 4.21 -14.15 19.78
C LYS A 62 3.13 -14.28 20.86
N LYS A 63 1.87 -14.56 20.51
CA LYS A 63 0.78 -14.68 21.50
C LYS A 63 0.35 -16.11 21.87
N GLN A 64 0.98 -17.14 21.30
CA GLN A 64 0.67 -18.53 21.62
C GLN A 64 1.67 -19.22 22.56
N GLN A 65 2.88 -18.69 22.73
CA GLN A 65 3.94 -19.41 23.46
C GLN A 65 3.94 -19.16 24.99
N ASP A 66 3.28 -18.11 25.48
CA ASP A 66 3.29 -17.78 26.93
C ASP A 66 2.31 -18.65 27.75
N ARG A 67 1.28 -19.23 27.11
CA ARG A 67 0.30 -20.09 27.81
C ARG A 67 0.77 -21.52 28.05
N ALA A 68 1.83 -21.97 27.37
CA ALA A 68 2.32 -23.34 27.49
C ALA A 68 3.29 -23.54 28.68
N ASN A 69 3.83 -22.46 29.27
CA ASN A 69 4.91 -22.56 30.25
C ASN A 69 4.47 -22.27 31.70
N LYS A 70 3.17 -22.31 31.99
CA LYS A 70 2.64 -22.06 33.35
C LYS A 70 2.13 -23.32 34.07
N PHE A 71 2.40 -24.50 33.50
CA PHE A 71 2.00 -25.78 34.05
C PHE A 71 3.13 -26.82 33.94
N TYR A 72 4.32 -26.51 34.44
CA TYR A 72 5.29 -27.52 34.91
C TYR A 72 6.20 -26.89 35.97
#